data_AF-A0A535DRM0-F1
#
_entry.id   AF-A0A535DRM0-F1
#
_cell.length_a   1.000
_cell.length_b   1.000
_cell.length_c   1.000
_cell.angle_alpha   90.00
_cell.angle_beta   90.00
_cell.angle_gamma   90.00
#
_symmetry.space_group_name_H-M   'P 1'
#
loop_
_entity.id
_entity.type
_entity.pdbx_description
1 polymer ?
#
loop_
_entity_poly.entity_id
_entity_poly.type
_entity_poly.pdbx_seq_one_letter_code
_entity_poly.pdbx_strand_id
1 'polypeptide(L)'
;MRSFFAFSFNRDLLRAGDFPAFLGYGDLTHEVESVKASVLAGLFADVRVKRFAGVHHFVPPGRIYTAEHAQALENLWARASGPELALK
;
A
#
# COMPACT_ATOMS: atom_id res chain seq x y z
N MET A 1 25.04 -4.93 0.38
CA MET A 1 25.21 -3.88 -0.65
C MET A 1 25.28 -4.41 -2.08
N ARG A 2 25.98 -5.51 -2.38
CA ARG A 2 26.01 -6.09 -3.75
C ARG A 2 24.62 -6.37 -4.35
N SER A 3 23.67 -6.86 -3.55
CA SER A 3 22.28 -7.11 -3.96
C SER A 3 21.51 -5.85 -4.38
N PHE A 4 21.80 -4.70 -3.77
CA PHE A 4 21.13 -3.44 -4.12
C PHE A 4 21.60 -2.91 -5.47
N PHE A 5 22.91 -2.98 -5.76
CA PHE A 5 23.47 -2.56 -7.05
C PHE A 5 23.17 -3.54 -8.18
N ALA A 6 22.94 -4.82 -7.87
CA ALA A 6 22.55 -5.83 -8.85
C ALA A 6 21.06 -5.80 -9.20
N PHE A 7 20.23 -5.12 -8.39
CA PHE A 7 18.80 -5.04 -8.63
C PHE A 7 18.50 -3.99 -9.70
N SER A 8 18.06 -4.46 -10.87
CA SER A 8 17.50 -3.59 -11.90
C SER A 8 16.01 -3.42 -11.65
N PHE A 9 15.62 -2.25 -11.16
CA PHE A 9 14.22 -1.91 -10.99
C PHE A 9 13.54 -1.70 -12.34
N ASN A 10 12.55 -2.55 -12.66
CA ASN A 10 11.73 -2.41 -13.86
C ASN A 10 10.32 -1.90 -13.48
N ARG A 11 10.01 -0.66 -13.86
CA ARG A 11 8.71 -0.02 -13.61
C ARG A 11 7.57 -0.67 -14.36
N ASP A 12 7.84 -1.26 -15.51
CA ASP A 12 6.79 -1.85 -16.35
C ASP A 12 6.20 -3.11 -15.71
N LEU A 13 6.95 -3.79 -14.85
CA LEU A 13 6.43 -4.90 -14.05
C LEU A 13 5.37 -4.45 -13.04
N LEU A 14 5.50 -3.24 -12.47
CA LEU A 14 4.47 -2.70 -11.56
C LEU A 14 3.22 -2.27 -12.32
N ARG A 15 3.39 -1.71 -13.53
CA ARG A 15 2.29 -1.31 -14.41
C ARG A 15 1.51 -2.49 -14.95
N ALA A 16 2.21 -3.60 -15.23
CA ALA A 16 1.61 -4.82 -15.74
C ALA A 16 0.92 -5.67 -14.65
N GLY A 17 1.09 -5.33 -13.37
CA GLY A 17 0.43 -6.03 -12.27
C GLY A 17 -1.09 -5.84 -12.32
N ASP A 18 -1.82 -6.95 -12.30
CA ASP A 18 -3.29 -7.03 -12.28
C ASP A 18 -3.86 -7.29 -10.89
N PHE A 19 -3.02 -7.26 -9.86
CA PHE A 19 -3.40 -7.43 -8.47
C PHE A 19 -3.76 -6.09 -7.81
N PRO A 20 -4.74 -6.08 -6.91
CA PRO A 20 -5.04 -4.88 -6.14
C PRO A 20 -3.90 -4.59 -5.15
N ALA A 21 -3.47 -3.33 -5.09
CA ALA A 21 -2.49 -2.84 -4.13
C ALA A 21 -3.11 -1.83 -3.15
N PHE A 22 -2.54 -1.76 -1.93
CA PHE A 22 -2.92 -0.77 -0.92
C PHE A 22 -1.68 -0.12 -0.34
N LEU A 23 -1.71 1.20 -0.21
CA LEU A 23 -0.69 1.99 0.47
C LEU A 23 -1.34 2.91 1.50
N GLY A 24 -1.05 2.65 2.78
CA GLY A 24 -1.44 3.51 3.90
C GLY A 24 -0.27 4.33 4.41
N TYR A 25 -0.48 5.62 4.69
CA TYR A 25 0.51 6.44 5.40
C TYR A 25 -0.16 7.42 6.34
N GLY A 26 0.55 7.83 7.40
CA GLY A 26 0.04 8.78 8.37
C GLY A 26 0.37 10.24 8.02
N ASP A 27 -0.53 11.16 8.33
CA ASP A 27 -0.40 12.59 8.00
C ASP A 27 0.61 13.37 8.84
N LEU A 28 1.04 12.82 9.98
CA LEU A 28 2.11 13.38 10.82
C LEU A 28 3.49 12.91 10.36
N THR A 29 3.57 12.04 9.35
CA THR A 29 4.84 11.60 8.77
C THR A 29 5.42 12.65 7.82
N HIS A 30 6.74 12.59 7.60
CA HIS A 30 7.43 13.44 6.63
C HIS A 30 6.75 13.43 5.25
N GLU A 31 6.73 14.60 4.60
CA GLU A 31 6.06 14.85 3.32
C GLU A 31 6.52 13.90 2.19
N VAL A 32 7.70 13.32 2.33
CA VAL A 32 8.23 12.32 1.39
C VAL A 32 7.27 11.13 1.19
N GLU A 33 6.45 10.79 2.19
CA GLU A 33 5.46 9.71 2.04
C GLU A 33 4.32 10.09 1.10
N SER A 34 3.91 11.36 1.03
CA SER A 34 2.90 11.80 0.06
C SER A 34 3.46 11.76 -1.37
N VAL A 35 4.74 12.11 -1.55
CA VAL A 35 5.44 12.03 -2.83
C VAL A 35 5.56 10.59 -3.29
N LYS A 36 6.02 9.67 -2.43
CA LYS A 36 6.09 8.23 -2.72
C LYS A 36 4.71 7.68 -3.07
N ALA A 37 3.68 8.05 -2.31
CA ALA A 37 2.32 7.61 -2.56
C ALA A 37 1.81 8.07 -3.93
N SER A 38 2.10 9.31 -4.31
CA SER A 38 1.73 9.85 -5.63
C SER A 38 2.46 9.13 -6.77
N VAL A 39 3.75 8.83 -6.60
CA VAL A 39 4.52 8.07 -7.59
C VAL A 39 3.96 6.66 -7.76
N LEU A 40 3.67 5.96 -6.66
CA LEU A 40 3.11 4.60 -6.72
C LEU A 40 1.69 4.60 -7.28
N ALA A 41 0.87 5.59 -6.95
CA ALA A 41 -0.47 5.78 -7.52
C ALA A 41 -0.44 5.90 -9.04
N GLY A 42 0.60 6.52 -9.62
CA GLY A 42 0.79 6.61 -11.07
C GLY A 42 1.44 5.40 -11.73
N LEU A 43 1.89 4.39 -10.95
CA LEU A 43 2.58 3.21 -11.47
C LEU A 43 1.69 1.96 -11.49
N PHE A 44 0.88 1.74 -10.46
CA PHE A 44 0.01 0.56 -10.41
C PHE A 44 -1.30 0.83 -11.15
N ALA A 45 -1.79 -0.17 -11.90
CA ALA A 45 -3.09 -0.10 -12.55
C ALA A 45 -4.25 -0.12 -11.54
N ASP A 46 -4.06 -0.83 -10.42
CA ASP A 46 -5.04 -0.94 -9.34
C ASP A 46 -4.36 -0.71 -7.97
N VAL A 47 -4.40 0.54 -7.51
CA VAL A 47 -3.89 0.91 -6.19
C VAL A 47 -4.85 1.82 -5.45
N ARG A 48 -5.04 1.56 -4.16
CA ARG A 48 -5.72 2.45 -3.23
C ARG A 48 -4.72 3.06 -2.27
N VAL A 49 -4.68 4.39 -2.23
CA VAL A 49 -3.86 5.16 -1.31
C VAL A 49 -4.75 5.72 -0.20
N LYS A 50 -4.33 5.60 1.06
CA LYS A 50 -5.04 6.18 2.20
C LYS A 50 -4.09 6.95 3.11
N ARG A 51 -4.45 8.21 3.37
CA ARG A 51 -3.81 9.06 4.38
C ARG A 51 -4.59 8.97 5.69
N PHE A 52 -3.94 8.54 6.77
CA PHE A 52 -4.53 8.41 8.10
C PHE A 52 -4.22 9.64 8.94
N ALA A 53 -5.26 10.24 9.53
CA ALA A 53 -5.12 11.45 10.34
C ALA A 53 -4.56 11.16 11.74
N GLY A 54 -3.67 12.03 12.23
CA GLY A 54 -3.03 11.90 13.54
C GLY A 54 -2.03 10.75 13.67
N VAL A 55 -1.54 10.18 12.57
CA VAL A 55 -0.65 9.01 12.59
C VAL A 55 0.76 9.38 12.15
N HIS A 56 1.75 9.01 12.96
CA HIS A 56 3.18 9.04 12.61
C HIS A 56 3.68 7.61 12.36
N HIS A 57 4.62 7.40 11.43
CA HIS A 57 5.16 6.05 11.14
C HIS A 57 5.92 5.37 12.30
N PHE A 58 6.18 6.10 13.40
CA PHE A 58 6.79 5.59 14.64
C PHE A 58 5.82 5.51 15.81
N VAL A 59 4.50 5.72 15.60
CA VAL A 59 3.56 5.48 16.70
C VAL A 59 3.55 3.99 17.05
N PRO A 60 3.26 3.63 18.31
CA PRO A 60 3.14 2.24 18.71
C PRO A 60 2.14 1.48 17.82
N PRO A 61 2.34 0.18 17.54
CA PRO A 61 1.47 -0.59 16.65
C PRO A 61 -0.03 -0.48 16.98
N GLY A 62 -0.39 -0.45 18.27
CA GLY A 62 -1.78 -0.26 18.72
C GLY A 62 -2.41 1.09 18.38
N ARG A 63 -1.64 2.06 17.89
CA ARG A 63 -2.13 3.36 17.38
C ARG A 63 -2.15 3.42 15.84
N ILE A 64 -1.48 2.49 15.17
CA ILE A 64 -1.50 2.35 13.70
C ILE A 64 -2.70 1.50 13.27
N TYR A 65 -2.96 0.43 14.01
CA TYR A 65 -4.00 -0.54 13.69
C TYR A 65 -5.37 -0.11 14.23
N THR A 66 -5.93 0.93 13.62
CA THR A 66 -7.30 1.39 13.90
C THR A 66 -8.33 0.52 13.17
N ALA A 67 -9.61 0.63 13.57
CA ALA A 67 -10.72 0.00 12.84
C ALA A 67 -10.76 0.45 11.36
N GLU A 68 -10.40 1.69 11.09
CA GLU A 68 -10.30 2.23 9.75
C GLU A 68 -9.20 1.56 8.92
N HIS A 69 -8.04 1.28 9.54
CA HIS A 69 -6.96 0.54 8.89
C HIS A 69 -7.35 -0.91 8.62
N ALA A 70 -7.98 -1.58 9.60
CA ALA A 70 -8.50 -2.94 9.44
C ALA A 70 -9.49 -3.03 8.27
N GLN A 71 -10.45 -2.10 8.19
CA GLN A 71 -11.43 -2.06 7.11
C GLN A 71 -10.77 -1.86 5.73
N ALA A 72 -9.70 -1.07 5.65
CA ALA A 72 -8.96 -0.89 4.41
C ALA A 72 -8.28 -2.19 3.93
N LEU A 73 -7.75 -2.99 4.86
CA LEU A 73 -7.16 -4.30 4.56
C LEU A 73 -8.21 -5.34 4.19
N GLU A 74 -9.35 -5.38 4.89
CA GLU A 74 -10.48 -6.25 4.51
C GLU A 74 -10.98 -5.95 3.10
N ASN A 75 -11.10 -4.67 2.75
CA ASN A 75 -11.47 -4.25 1.40
C ASN A 75 -10.42 -4.65 0.36
N LEU A 76 -9.12 -4.61 0.71
CA LEU A 76 -8.07 -5.10 -0.17
C LEU A 76 -8.22 -6.61 -0.41
N TRP A 77 -8.40 -7.39 0.66
CA TRP A 77 -8.56 -8.84 0.57
C TRP A 77 -9.81 -9.23 -0.20
N ALA A 78 -10.94 -8.58 0.04
CA ALA A 78 -12.18 -8.85 -0.71
C ALA A 78 -12.00 -8.63 -2.22
N ARG A 79 -11.14 -7.71 -2.63
CA ARG A 79 -10.82 -7.46 -4.05
C ARG A 79 -9.81 -8.44 -4.63
N ALA A 80 -8.88 -8.92 -3.80
CA ALA A 80 -7.90 -9.91 -4.19
C ALA A 80 -8.51 -11.32 -4.27
N SER A 81 -9.51 -11.59 -3.43
CA SER A 81 -10.31 -12.80 -3.46
C SER A 81 -11.24 -12.76 -4.67
N GLY A 82 -10.77 -13.28 -5.80
CA GLY A 82 -11.66 -13.63 -6.92
C GLY A 82 -12.75 -14.63 -6.48
N PRO A 83 -13.77 -14.89 -7.31
CA PRO A 83 -14.89 -15.77 -6.97
C PRO A 83 -14.49 -17.18 -6.49
N GLU A 84 -13.29 -17.67 -6.84
CA GLU A 84 -12.76 -18.98 -6.40
C GLU A 84 -12.36 -19.06 -4.92
N LEU A 85 -12.11 -17.94 -4.24
CA LEU A 85 -11.76 -17.91 -2.81
C LEU A 85 -12.97 -17.71 -1.89
N ALA A 86 -14.17 -17.52 -2.45
CA ALA A 86 -15.41 -17.27 -1.69
C ALA A 86 -16.09 -18.56 -1.19
N LEU A 87 -15.57 -19.74 -1.52
CA LEU A 87 -16.10 -21.04 -1.10
C LEU A 87 -15.00 -21.92 -0.50
N LYS A 88 -14.60 -21.63 0.74
CA LYS A 88 -14.09 -22.62 1.69
C LYS A 88 -14.48 -22.23 3.11
#